data_AF-A0A3D0CVL3-F1
#
_entry.id   AF-A0A3D0CVL3-F1
#
_cell.length_a   1.000
_cell.length_b   1.000
_cell.length_c   1.000
_cell.angle_alpha   90.00
_cell.angle_beta   90.00
_cell.angle_gamma   90.00
#
_symmetry.space_group_name_H-M   'P 1'
#
loop_
_entity.id
_entity.type
_entity.pdbx_description
1 polymer ?
#
loop_
_entity_poly.entity_id
_entity_poly.type
_entity_poly.pdbx_seq_one_letter_code
_entity_poly.pdbx_strand_id
1 'polypeptide(L)' 'MLVIVQRFRPDAFFTPEQQARLQELMDRFHEALATGRDLAPEERVELERLVDAEWQAAIERGAAILKQAKPLTP' A
#
# COMPACT_ATOMS: atom_id res chain seq x y z
N MET A 1 -13.17 -9.17 -8.20
CA MET A 1 -13.26 -7.95 -7.37
C MET A 1 -12.00 -7.14 -7.64
N LEU A 2 -12.12 -5.99 -8.29
CA LEU A 2 -10.99 -5.11 -8.58
C LEU A 2 -10.89 -4.11 -7.42
N VAL A 3 -9.87 -4.24 -6.58
CA VAL A 3 -9.59 -3.27 -5.50
C VAL A 3 -8.77 -2.14 -6.10
N ILE A 4 -9.43 -1.04 -6.47
CA ILE A 4 -8.75 0.19 -6.88
C ILE A 4 -8.40 0.96 -5.60
N VAL A 5 -7.17 0.81 -5.13
CA VAL A 5 -6.64 1.67 -4.07
C VAL A 5 -6.39 3.04 -4.71
N GLN A 6 -7.09 4.08 -4.24
CA GLN A 6 -6.78 5.45 -4.66
C GLN A 6 -5.28 5.69 -4.48
N ARG A 7 -4.64 6.30 -5.48
CA ARG A 7 -3.19 6.46 -5.57
C ARG A 7 -2.72 7.44 -4.49
N PHE A 8 -2.49 6.91 -3.28
CA PHE A 8 -1.88 7.65 -2.19
C PHE A 8 -0.46 8.01 -2.61
N ARG A 9 -0.15 9.30 -2.55
CA ARG A 9 1.21 9.79 -2.82
C ARG A 9 2.11 9.24 -1.71
N PRO A 10 3.37 8.92 -2.02
CA PRO A 10 4.29 8.46 -1.00
C PRO A 10 4.42 9.55 0.05
N ASP A 11 4.42 9.14 1.30
CA ASP A 11 4.43 10.04 2.44
C ASP A 11 5.36 9.51 3.53
N ALA A 12 5.31 10.12 4.71
CA ALA A 12 6.15 9.71 5.84
C ALA A 12 5.80 8.32 6.39
N PHE A 13 4.61 7.79 6.08
CA PHE A 13 4.07 6.53 6.59
C PHE A 13 4.27 5.37 5.59
N PHE A 14 4.33 5.67 4.29
CA PHE A 14 4.65 4.72 3.24
C PHE A 14 5.61 5.36 2.21
N THR A 15 6.86 4.90 2.21
CA THR A 15 7.94 5.60 1.51
C THR A 15 7.86 5.46 -0.02
N PRO A 16 8.51 6.37 -0.78
CA PRO A 16 8.58 6.24 -2.24
C PRO A 16 9.16 4.89 -2.69
N GLU A 17 10.13 4.34 -1.96
CA GLU A 17 10.76 3.06 -2.26
C GLU A 17 9.78 1.89 -2.04
N GLN A 18 9.03 1.91 -0.94
CA GLN A 18 7.99 0.92 -0.66
C GLN A 18 6.89 0.96 -1.73
N GLN A 19 6.49 2.16 -2.16
CA GLN A 19 5.50 2.33 -3.22
C GLN A 19 6.00 1.85 -4.57
N ALA A 20 7.24 2.19 -4.95
CA ALA A 20 7.83 1.72 -6.19
C ALA A 20 7.89 0.18 -6.22
N ARG A 21 8.31 -0.44 -5.10
CA ARG A 21 8.37 -1.89 -4.99
C ARG A 21 6.99 -2.55 -5.03
N LEU A 22 6.00 -1.97 -4.34
CA LEU A 22 4.62 -2.46 -4.39
C LEU A 22 4.07 -2.41 -5.82
N GLN A 23 4.32 -1.33 -6.56
CA GLN A 23 3.88 -1.20 -7.94
C GLN A 23 4.52 -2.28 -8.84
N GLU A 24 5.83 -2.50 -8.71
CA GLU A 24 6.55 -3.54 -9.47
C GLU A 24 5.96 -4.94 -9.22
N LEU A 25 5.70 -5.28 -7.95
CA LEU A 25 5.13 -6.59 -7.60
C LEU A 25 3.68 -6.74 -8.05
N MET A 26 2.87 -5.67 -8.00
CA MET A 26 1.52 -5.67 -8.52
C MET A 26 1.48 -5.85 -10.04
N ASP A 27 2.42 -5.25 -10.77
CA ASP A 27 2.53 -5.42 -12.22
C ASP A 27 2.89 -6.86 -12.58
N ARG A 28 3.86 -7.46 -11.86
CA ARG A 28 4.23 -8.89 -12.01
C ARG A 28 3.07 -9.82 -11.64
N PHE A 29 2.33 -9.49 -10.59
CA PHE A 29 1.15 -10.25 -10.19
C PHE A 29 0.07 -10.23 -11.28
N HIS A 30 -0.20 -9.06 -11.88
CA HIS A 30 -1.14 -8.95 -12.99
C HIS A 30 -0.68 -9.73 -14.23
N GLU A 31 0.62 -9.72 -14.55
CA GLU A 31 1.18 -10.51 -15.65
C GLU A 31 1.06 -12.02 -15.39
N ALA A 32 1.36 -12.46 -14.17
CA ALA A 32 1.21 -13.86 -13.77
C ALA A 32 -0.26 -14.31 -13.92
N LEU A 33 -1.20 -13.51 -13.40
CA LEU A 33 -2.64 -13.77 -13.56
C LEU A 33 -3.06 -13.82 -15.03
N ALA A 34 -2.58 -12.91 -15.87
CA ALA A 34 -2.90 -12.87 -17.29
C ALA A 34 -2.40 -14.11 -18.05
N THR A 35 -1.33 -14.74 -17.56
CA THR A 35 -0.74 -15.95 -18.15
C THR A 35 -1.17 -17.24 -17.46
N GLY A 36 -2.08 -17.17 -16.47
CA GLY A 36 -2.53 -18.31 -15.68
C GLY A 36 -1.43 -18.91 -14.79
N ARG A 37 -0.42 -18.10 -14.46
CA ARG A 37 0.69 -18.46 -13.58
C ARG A 37 0.51 -17.78 -12.23
N ASP A 38 1.26 -18.29 -11.25
CA ASP A 38 1.37 -17.66 -9.94
C ASP A 38 2.66 -16.83 -9.84
N LEU A 39 2.60 -15.80 -9.01
CA LEU A 39 3.78 -15.05 -8.58
C LEU A 39 4.70 -15.97 -7.76
N ALA A 40 6.02 -15.75 -7.83
CA ALA A 40 6.96 -16.56 -7.06
C ALA A 40 6.65 -16.48 -5.55
N PRO A 41 6.87 -17.55 -4.75
CA PRO A 41 6.53 -17.56 -3.33
C PRO A 41 7.16 -16.40 -2.55
N GLU A 42 8.41 -16.05 -2.85
CA GLU A 42 9.14 -14.97 -2.21
C GLU A 42 8.53 -13.60 -2.54
N GLU A 43 8.18 -13.39 -3.81
CA GLU A 43 7.52 -12.18 -4.30
C GLU A 43 6.11 -12.04 -3.73
N ARG A 44 5.38 -13.15 -3.53
CA ARG A 44 4.07 -13.15 -2.91
C ARG A 44 4.14 -12.75 -1.44
N VAL A 45 5.10 -13.31 -0.69
CA VAL A 45 5.33 -12.94 0.71
C VAL A 45 5.74 -11.46 0.82
N GLU A 46 6.56 -10.97 -0.11
CA GLU A 46 6.93 -9.56 -0.14
C GLU A 46 5.74 -8.65 -0.45
N LEU A 47 4.90 -9.04 -1.42
CA LEU A 47 3.69 -8.32 -1.77
C LEU A 47 2.71 -8.24 -0.59
N GLU A 48 2.47 -9.36 0.10
CA GLU A 48 1.64 -9.42 1.31
C GLU A 48 2.16 -8.45 2.38
N ARG A 49 3.47 -8.45 2.66
CA ARG A 49 4.09 -7.53 3.63
C ARG A 49 3.94 -6.06 3.26
N LEU A 50 4.06 -5.72 1.97
CA LEU A 50 3.90 -4.34 1.51
C LEU A 50 2.44 -3.87 1.58
N VAL A 51 1.48 -4.76 1.31
CA VAL A 51 0.06 -4.47 1.49
C VAL A 51 -0.26 -4.23 2.97
N ASP A 52 0.27 -5.04 3.88
CA ASP A 52 0.11 -4.84 5.33
C ASP A 52 0.73 -3.51 5.79
N ALA A 53 1.91 -3.17 5.27
CA ALA A 53 2.58 -1.90 5.59
C ALA A 53 1.76 -0.69 5.09
N GLU A 54 1.22 -0.73 3.87
CA GLU A 54 0.36 0.34 3.36
C GLU A 54 -0.96 0.44 4.14
N TRP A 55 -1.52 -0.68 4.61
CA TRP A 55 -2.69 -0.68 5.48
C TRP A 55 -2.40 0.04 6.81
N GLN A 56 -1.27 -0.27 7.47
CA GLN A 56 -0.86 0.44 8.69
C GLN A 56 -0.61 1.93 8.43
N ALA A 57 0.06 2.26 7.32
CA ALA A 57 0.29 3.65 6.93
C ALA A 57 -1.02 4.43 6.75
N ALA A 58 -2.06 3.79 6.19
CA ALA A 58 -3.38 4.39 6.06
C ALA A 58 -4.04 4.67 7.43
N ILE A 59 -3.87 3.78 8.41
CA ILE A 59 -4.34 3.98 9.79
C ILE A 59 -3.60 5.17 10.42
N GLU A 60 -2.27 5.22 10.29
CA GLU A 60 -1.45 6.29 10.87
C GLU A 60 -1.77 7.65 10.26
N ARG A 61 -1.95 7.71 8.93
CA ARG A 61 -2.48 8.89 8.22
C ARG A 61 -3.80 9.36 8.83
N GLY A 62 -4.76 8.45 8.98
CA GLY A 62 -6.07 8.76 9.55
C GLY A 62 -5.95 9.31 10.98
N ALA A 63 -5.14 8.67 11.81
CA ALA A 63 -4.87 9.12 13.18
C ALA A 63 -4.20 10.51 13.22
N ALA A 64 -3.27 10.78 12.30
CA ALA A 64 -2.61 12.08 12.19
C ALA A 64 -3.58 13.20 11.80
N ILE A 65 -4.51 12.93 10.88
CA ILE A 65 -5.58 13.86 10.50
C ILE A 65 -6.50 14.14 11.69
N LEU A 66 -6.94 13.11 12.42
CA LEU A 66 -7.80 13.26 13.59
C LEU A 66 -7.13 14.07 14.72
N LYS A 67 -5.82 13.89 14.93
CA LYS A 67 -5.04 14.69 15.90
C LYS A 67 -5.00 16.18 15.51
N GLN A 68 -4.87 16.48 14.22
CA GLN A 68 -4.85 17.85 13.70
C GLN A 68 -6.23 18.50 13.68
N ALA A 69 -7.29 17.71 13.55
CA ALA A 69 -8.68 18.18 13.56
C ALA A 69 -9.23 18.48 14.97
N LYS A 70 -8.44 18.26 16.04
CA LYS A 70 -8.85 18.64 17.40
C LYS A 70 -8.96 20.18 17.48
N PRO A 71 -10.15 20.76 17.71
CA PRO A 71 -10.33 22.20 17.67
C PRO A 71 -9.62 22.88 18.85
N LEU A 72 -9.07 24.07 18.58
CA LEU A 72 -8.73 25.07 19.58
C LEU A 72 -9.99 25.33 20.43
N THR A 73 -10.04 24.77 21.63
CA THR A 73 -11.09 25.10 22.61
C THR A 73 -10.99 26.60 22.94
N PRO A 74 -12.10 27.37 22.86
CA PRO A 74 -12.14 28.72 23.43
C PRO A 74 -11.98 28.69 24.95
#